data_AF-A0AAD3T2R5-F1
#
_entry.id   AF-A0AAD3T2R5-F1
#
_cell.length_a   1.000
_cell.length_b   1.000
_cell.length_c   1.000
_cell.angle_alpha   90.00
_cell.angle_beta   90.00
_cell.angle_gamma   90.00
#
_symmetry.space_group_name_H-M   'P 1'
#
loop_
_entity.id
_entity.type
_entity.pdbx_description
1 polymer ?
#
loop_
_entity_poly.entity_id
_entity_poly.type
_entity_poly.pdbx_seq_one_letter_code
_entity_poly.pdbx_strand_id
1 'polypeptide(L)'
;MRKQEKFPMKLNHWMRQPFVITARELSFEFYQRTQTTVSWHELDPLSGKNIDRSYKILNVLEFNSSRKRLSVIVQTERGKLLLPSKGADSVMFARLFKDGTDFEKQTREHVNDYANAVLRTLILAYRELKEEEYIGFNQNFSKARNSLSVDCETSID
;
A
#
# COMPACT_ATOMS: atom_id res chain seq x y z
N MET A 1 10.87 35.11 3.67
CA MET A 1 11.39 33.94 4.40
C MET A 1 10.27 32.92 4.53
N ARG A 2 10.27 31.86 3.71
CA ARG A 2 9.29 30.76 3.84
C ARG A 2 9.78 29.84 4.95
N LYS A 3 8.99 29.70 6.03
CA LYS A 3 9.25 28.71 7.08
C LYS A 3 9.31 27.33 6.42
N GLN A 4 10.45 26.67 6.50
CA GLN A 4 10.55 25.24 6.27
C GLN A 4 9.86 24.55 7.44
N GLU A 5 8.59 24.20 7.27
CA GLU A 5 7.95 23.18 8.11
C GLU A 5 8.71 21.87 7.90
N LYS A 6 9.45 21.48 8.93
CA LYS A 6 10.15 20.20 8.97
C LYS A 6 9.09 19.09 8.95
N PHE A 7 9.12 18.26 7.91
CA PHE A 7 8.39 16.99 7.88
C PHE A 7 8.73 16.17 9.13
N PRO A 8 7.75 15.73 9.94
CA PRO A 8 8.02 14.97 11.17
C PRO A 8 8.47 13.53 10.91
N MET A 9 8.54 13.06 9.65
CA MET A 9 8.97 11.70 9.33
C MET A 9 10.06 11.68 8.26
N LYS A 10 11.24 11.18 8.64
CA LYS A 10 12.27 10.76 7.69
C LYS A 10 11.76 9.51 6.96
N LEU A 11 11.18 9.68 5.77
CA LEU A 11 10.88 8.55 4.88
C LEU A 11 12.19 8.18 4.18
N ASN A 12 12.79 7.07 4.61
CA ASN A 12 14.16 6.66 4.25
C ASN A 12 14.32 6.17 2.79
N HIS A 13 13.28 6.27 1.96
CA HIS A 13 13.29 5.74 0.61
C HIS A 13 12.75 6.76 -0.41
N TRP A 14 13.61 7.14 -1.35
CA TRP A 14 13.38 8.17 -2.36
C TRP A 14 12.13 7.94 -3.22
N MET A 15 11.73 6.68 -3.48
CA MET A 15 10.51 6.39 -4.25
C MET A 15 9.20 6.47 -3.44
N ARG A 16 9.25 6.61 -2.10
CA ARG A 16 8.03 6.70 -1.28
C ARG A 16 7.60 8.14 -1.01
N GLN A 17 8.55 9.07 -0.98
CA GLN A 17 8.34 10.48 -0.66
C GLN A 17 7.34 11.17 -1.62
N PRO A 18 7.43 10.99 -2.95
CA PRO A 18 6.53 11.69 -3.87
C PRO A 18 5.06 11.34 -3.63
N PHE A 19 4.72 10.07 -3.40
CA PHE A 19 3.34 9.65 -3.15
C PHE A 19 2.74 10.29 -1.90
N VAL A 20 3.51 10.43 -0.82
CA VAL A 20 3.03 11.06 0.43
C VAL A 20 2.85 12.56 0.25
N ILE A 21 3.75 13.21 -0.49
CA ILE A 21 3.66 14.64 -0.78
C ILE A 21 2.44 14.92 -1.66
N THR A 22 2.25 14.18 -2.76
CA THR A 22 1.09 14.33 -3.64
C THR A 22 -0.22 14.02 -2.91
N ALA A 23 -0.25 13.01 -2.03
CA ALA A 23 -1.44 12.74 -1.23
C ALA A 23 -1.86 13.96 -0.38
N ARG A 24 -0.89 14.65 0.23
CA ARG A 24 -1.14 15.89 0.98
C ARG A 24 -1.69 17.01 0.09
N GLU A 25 -1.18 17.17 -1.12
CA GLU A 25 -1.70 18.14 -2.10
C GLU A 25 -3.16 17.81 -2.50
N LEU A 26 -3.53 16.54 -2.43
CA LEU A 26 -4.89 16.06 -2.63
C LEU A 26 -5.74 16.03 -1.34
N SER A 27 -5.32 16.75 -0.29
CA SER A 27 -6.02 16.84 1.01
C SER A 27 -6.06 15.53 1.83
N PHE A 28 -5.11 14.63 1.60
CA PHE A 28 -4.83 13.46 2.44
C PHE A 28 -3.51 13.67 3.18
N GLU A 29 -3.58 14.26 4.37
CA GLU A 29 -2.41 14.62 5.15
C GLU A 29 -2.06 13.52 6.15
N PHE A 30 -1.02 12.75 5.83
CA PHE A 30 -0.44 11.81 6.77
C PHE A 30 0.33 12.55 7.88
N TYR A 31 -0.09 12.36 9.13
CA TYR A 31 0.49 13.08 10.28
C TYR A 31 1.16 12.17 11.31
N GLN A 32 0.74 10.90 11.44
CA GLN A 32 1.27 10.00 12.47
C GLN A 32 1.43 8.55 12.00
N ARG A 33 2.51 7.93 12.45
CA ARG A 33 2.74 6.48 12.30
C ARG A 33 3.38 5.92 13.56
N THR A 34 2.82 4.82 14.04
CA THR A 34 3.41 3.96 15.06
C THR A 34 3.83 2.63 14.41
N GLN A 35 4.34 1.69 15.20
CA GLN A 35 4.65 0.35 14.68
C GLN A 35 3.40 -0.41 14.22
N THR A 36 2.23 -0.10 14.81
CA THR A 36 0.98 -0.83 14.64
C THR A 36 -0.14 0.01 14.06
N THR A 37 0.08 1.29 13.76
CA THR A 37 -0.97 2.21 13.31
C THR A 37 -0.41 3.25 12.35
N VAL A 38 -1.23 3.65 11.39
CA VAL A 38 -1.03 4.82 10.54
C VAL A 38 -2.26 5.70 10.61
N SER A 39 -2.05 7.01 10.75
CA SER A 39 -3.12 7.99 10.84
C SER A 39 -2.91 9.16 9.88
N TRP A 40 -4.00 9.65 9.30
CA TRP A 40 -4.03 10.81 8.42
C TRP A 40 -5.29 11.64 8.67
N HIS A 41 -5.23 12.89 8.24
CA HIS A 41 -6.37 13.77 8.08
C HIS A 41 -6.85 13.66 6.63
N GLU A 42 -8.16 13.46 6.42
CA GLU A 42 -8.80 13.62 5.11
C GLU A 42 -9.81 14.76 5.17
N LEU A 43 -9.91 15.53 4.10
CA LEU A 43 -10.96 16.53 3.97
C LEU A 43 -12.28 15.84 3.60
N ASP A 44 -13.28 15.94 4.46
CA ASP A 44 -14.61 15.45 4.13
C ASP A 44 -15.26 16.38 3.09
N PRO A 45 -15.55 15.91 1.87
CA PRO A 45 -16.10 16.74 0.81
C PRO A 45 -17.50 17.29 1.12
N LEU A 46 -18.24 16.67 2.04
CA LEU A 46 -19.58 17.11 2.41
C LEU A 46 -19.57 18.18 3.50
N SER A 47 -18.74 18.00 4.54
CA SER A 47 -18.67 18.95 5.66
C SER A 47 -17.60 20.03 5.52
N GLY A 48 -16.66 19.86 4.59
CA GLY A 48 -15.51 20.76 4.41
C GLY A 48 -14.54 20.77 5.60
N LYS A 49 -14.65 19.78 6.50
CA LYS A 49 -13.80 19.65 7.69
C LYS A 49 -12.79 18.54 7.51
N ASN A 50 -11.63 18.72 8.13
CA ASN A 50 -10.67 17.64 8.29
C ASN A 50 -11.20 16.64 9.31
N ILE A 51 -11.18 15.36 8.92
CA ILE A 51 -11.55 14.24 9.77
C ILE A 51 -10.36 13.30 9.91
N ASP A 52 -10.22 12.77 11.12
CA ASP A 52 -9.14 11.84 11.44
C ASP A 52 -9.51 10.44 11.00
N ARG A 53 -8.54 9.77 10.37
CA ARG A 53 -8.62 8.36 9.99
C ARG A 53 -7.41 7.63 10.52
N SER A 54 -7.64 6.46 11.12
CA SER A 54 -6.60 5.57 11.59
C SER A 54 -6.78 4.16 11.06
N TYR A 55 -5.67 3.50 10.74
CA TYR A 55 -5.64 2.13 10.28
C TYR A 55 -4.63 1.35 11.10
N LYS A 56 -5.06 0.21 11.64
CA LYS A 56 -4.17 -0.71 12.35
C LYS A 56 -3.39 -1.55 11.34
N ILE A 57 -2.08 -1.52 11.43
CA ILE A 57 -1.18 -2.34 10.61
C ILE A 57 -1.10 -3.73 11.24
N LEU A 58 -1.51 -4.74 10.50
CA LEU A 58 -1.52 -6.13 10.94
C LEU A 58 -0.28 -6.88 10.47
N ASN A 59 0.02 -6.80 9.17
CA ASN A 59 1.21 -7.41 8.58
C ASN A 59 1.81 -6.49 7.52
N VAL A 60 3.13 -6.46 7.44
CA VAL A 60 3.86 -5.81 6.35
C VAL A 60 4.58 -6.89 5.56
N LEU A 61 4.20 -7.05 4.30
CA LEU A 61 4.87 -7.91 3.34
C LEU A 61 5.85 -7.05 2.56
N GLU A 62 7.09 -7.02 3.04
CA GLU A 62 8.12 -6.15 2.50
C GLU A 62 8.41 -6.42 1.02
N PHE A 63 8.98 -5.40 0.39
CA PHE A 63 9.47 -5.52 -0.97
C PHE A 63 10.63 -6.51 -1.00
N ASN A 64 10.53 -7.51 -1.87
CA ASN A 64 11.64 -8.41 -2.24
C ASN A 64 11.83 -8.32 -3.76
N SER A 65 13.08 -8.35 -4.25
CA SER A 65 13.42 -8.38 -5.68
C SER A 65 12.74 -9.51 -6.44
N SER A 66 12.52 -10.65 -5.79
CA SER A 66 11.81 -11.80 -6.34
C SER A 66 10.31 -11.51 -6.51
N ARG A 67 9.69 -10.82 -5.53
CA ARG A 67 8.24 -10.49 -5.55
C ARG A 67 7.91 -9.23 -6.34
N LYS A 68 8.84 -8.27 -6.42
CA LYS A 68 8.70 -6.94 -7.06
C LYS A 68 7.45 -6.14 -6.65
N ARG A 69 6.91 -6.42 -5.46
CA ARG A 69 5.76 -5.73 -4.86
C ARG A 69 5.89 -5.64 -3.34
N LEU A 70 5.24 -4.64 -2.77
CA LEU A 70 5.06 -4.46 -1.34
C LEU A 70 3.57 -4.50 -1.04
N SER A 71 3.17 -5.24 -0.02
CA SER A 71 1.78 -5.29 0.44
C SER A 71 1.70 -5.05 1.93
N VAL A 72 0.58 -4.52 2.40
CA VAL A 72 0.30 -4.34 3.81
C VAL A 72 -1.10 -4.87 4.08
N ILE A 73 -1.29 -5.59 5.17
CA ILE A 73 -2.63 -5.91 5.68
C ILE A 73 -2.95 -4.90 6.75
N VAL A 74 -4.07 -4.20 6.59
CA VAL A 74 -4.54 -3.19 7.53
C VAL A 74 -5.98 -3.44 7.93
N GLN A 75 -6.33 -3.03 9.15
CA GLN A 75 -7.69 -3.00 9.65
C GLN A 75 -8.16 -1.56 9.82
N THR A 76 -9.31 -1.25 9.25
CA THR A 76 -9.97 0.05 9.39
C THR A 76 -10.62 0.19 10.77
N GLU A 77 -10.96 1.42 11.17
CA GLU A 77 -11.76 1.69 12.39
C GLU A 77 -13.10 0.97 12.42
N ARG A 78 -13.64 0.62 11.24
CA ARG A 78 -14.90 -0.13 11.09
C ARG A 78 -14.71 -1.65 11.14
N GLY A 79 -13.50 -2.12 11.46
CA GLY A 79 -13.16 -3.55 11.52
C GLY A 79 -12.86 -4.20 10.17
N LYS A 80 -13.08 -3.53 9.04
CA LYS A 80 -12.79 -4.07 7.70
C LYS A 80 -11.30 -4.34 7.51
N LEU A 81 -10.97 -5.48 6.91
CA LEU A 81 -9.60 -5.87 6.56
C LEU A 81 -9.31 -5.55 5.10
N LEU A 82 -8.23 -4.83 4.85
CA LEU A 82 -7.78 -4.47 3.51
C LEU A 82 -6.36 -4.96 3.27
N LEU A 83 -6.10 -5.43 2.06
CA LEU A 83 -4.77 -5.76 1.54
C LEU A 83 -4.41 -4.80 0.39
N PRO A 84 -3.96 -3.55 0.68
CA PRO A 84 -3.30 -2.74 -0.32
C PRO A 84 -1.97 -3.35 -0.77
N SER A 85 -1.71 -3.29 -2.06
CA SER A 85 -0.45 -3.70 -2.67
C SER A 85 0.00 -2.71 -3.74
N LYS A 86 1.30 -2.46 -3.80
CA LYS A 86 1.93 -1.69 -4.86
C LYS A 86 3.16 -2.40 -5.41
N GLY A 87 3.33 -2.37 -6.73
CA GLY A 87 4.44 -3.07 -7.37
C GLY A 87 4.59 -2.77 -8.85
N ALA A 88 5.48 -3.54 -9.49
CA ALA A 88 5.66 -3.50 -10.93
C ALA A 88 4.40 -3.97 -11.66
N ASP A 89 4.13 -3.36 -12.81
CA ASP A 89 3.03 -3.66 -13.72
C ASP A 89 2.90 -5.16 -14.04
N SER A 90 3.98 -5.79 -14.49
CA SER A 90 4.03 -7.23 -14.84
C SER A 90 3.58 -8.15 -13.70
N VAL A 91 3.88 -7.79 -12.45
CA VAL A 91 3.51 -8.59 -11.26
C VAL A 91 2.09 -8.32 -10.81
N MET A 92 1.67 -7.06 -10.86
CA MET A 92 0.37 -6.62 -10.35
C MET A 92 -0.77 -7.02 -11.28
N PHE A 93 -0.62 -6.85 -12.60
CA PHE A 93 -1.65 -7.23 -13.58
C PHE A 93 -1.93 -8.74 -13.56
N ALA A 94 -0.89 -9.57 -13.39
CA ALA A 94 -1.04 -11.03 -13.29
C ALA A 94 -1.80 -11.50 -12.04
N ARG A 95 -2.04 -10.61 -11.05
CA ARG A 95 -2.68 -10.92 -9.76
C ARG A 95 -4.02 -10.22 -9.58
N LEU A 96 -4.51 -9.52 -10.60
CA LEU A 96 -5.85 -8.96 -10.58
C LEU A 96 -6.90 -10.08 -10.62
N PHE A 97 -8.00 -9.86 -9.90
CA PHE A 97 -9.14 -10.74 -9.96
C PHE A 97 -9.82 -10.62 -11.32
N LYS A 98 -10.28 -11.73 -11.92
CA LYS A 98 -10.86 -11.74 -13.28
C LYS A 98 -12.00 -10.73 -13.45
N ASP A 99 -12.85 -10.60 -12.44
CA ASP A 99 -14.01 -9.70 -12.46
C ASP A 99 -13.68 -8.28 -11.94
N GLY A 100 -12.40 -7.96 -11.71
CA GLY A 100 -11.93 -6.63 -11.29
C GLY A 100 -11.08 -5.92 -12.36
N THR A 101 -11.26 -6.29 -13.63
CA THR A 101 -10.40 -5.88 -14.75
C THR A 101 -10.97 -4.76 -15.61
N ASP A 102 -12.07 -4.11 -15.17
CA ASP A 102 -12.79 -3.06 -15.91
C ASP A 102 -11.87 -1.94 -16.41
N PHE A 103 -10.86 -1.59 -15.61
CA PHE A 103 -9.89 -0.53 -15.93
C PHE A 103 -8.52 -1.07 -16.38
N GLU A 104 -8.34 -2.39 -16.50
CA GLU A 104 -7.04 -3.01 -16.78
C GLU A 104 -6.48 -2.55 -18.12
N LYS A 105 -7.29 -2.62 -19.18
CA LYS A 105 -6.87 -2.26 -20.54
C LYS A 105 -6.41 -0.81 -20.62
N GLN A 106 -7.24 0.11 -20.13
CA GLN A 106 -6.93 1.55 -20.13
C GLN A 106 -5.70 1.85 -19.27
N THR A 107 -5.57 1.20 -18.10
CA THR A 107 -4.41 1.39 -17.22
C THR A 107 -3.12 0.92 -17.91
N ARG A 108 -3.17 -0.18 -18.66
CA ARG A 108 -2.01 -0.69 -19.42
C ARG A 108 -1.57 0.29 -20.51
N GLU A 109 -2.51 0.91 -21.21
CA GLU A 109 -2.21 1.95 -22.21
C GLU A 109 -1.50 3.14 -21.55
N HIS A 110 -2.03 3.69 -20.45
CA HIS A 110 -1.38 4.78 -19.72
C HIS A 110 0.02 4.41 -19.20
N VAL A 111 0.21 3.17 -18.73
CA VAL A 111 1.52 2.69 -18.27
C VAL A 111 2.55 2.72 -19.40
N ASN A 112 2.15 2.30 -20.61
CA ASN A 112 3.01 2.36 -21.78
C ASN A 112 3.34 3.81 -22.16
N ASP A 113 2.35 4.72 -22.13
CA ASP A 113 2.57 6.13 -22.42
C ASP A 113 3.54 6.79 -21.42
N TYR A 114 3.39 6.49 -20.13
CA TYR A 114 4.30 6.97 -19.09
C TYR A 114 5.71 6.37 -19.24
N ALA A 115 5.83 5.11 -19.64
CA ALA A 115 7.12 4.50 -19.94
C ALA A 115 7.82 5.18 -21.12
N ASN A 116 7.07 5.51 -22.18
CA ASN A 116 7.56 6.27 -23.34
C ASN A 116 8.04 7.68 -22.94
N ALA A 117 7.40 8.30 -21.94
CA ALA A 117 7.82 9.57 -21.35
C ALA A 117 8.95 9.43 -20.30
N VAL A 118 9.55 8.24 -20.14
CA VAL A 118 10.64 7.96 -19.19
C VAL A 118 10.23 8.18 -17.72
N LEU A 119 8.94 7.99 -17.42
CA LEU A 119 8.40 8.06 -16.07
C LEU A 119 8.42 6.68 -15.40
N ARG A 120 8.74 6.67 -14.11
CA ARG A 120 8.62 5.45 -13.30
C ARG A 120 7.17 5.25 -12.90
N THR A 121 6.62 4.09 -13.23
CA THR A 121 5.24 3.71 -12.90
C THR A 121 5.21 2.69 -11.76
N LEU A 122 4.15 2.72 -10.97
CA LEU A 122 3.79 1.68 -10.02
C LEU A 122 2.29 1.44 -10.14
N ILE A 123 1.89 0.16 -10.14
CA ILE A 123 0.48 -0.20 -10.07
C ILE A 123 0.08 -0.35 -8.61
N LEU A 124 -1.04 0.25 -8.25
CA LEU A 124 -1.68 0.08 -6.95
C LEU A 124 -2.96 -0.74 -7.13
N ALA A 125 -3.15 -1.72 -6.25
CA ALA A 125 -4.39 -2.49 -6.16
C ALA A 125 -4.71 -2.74 -4.68
N TYR A 126 -5.98 -3.01 -4.38
CA TYR A 126 -6.38 -3.43 -3.05
C TYR A 126 -7.42 -4.54 -3.14
N ARG A 127 -7.55 -5.30 -2.06
CA ARG A 127 -8.59 -6.32 -1.88
C ARG A 127 -9.13 -6.24 -0.47
N GLU A 128 -10.45 -6.35 -0.31
CA GLU A 128 -11.08 -6.57 1.00
C GLU A 128 -10.93 -8.06 1.38
N LEU A 129 -10.42 -8.34 2.57
CA LEU A 129 -10.23 -9.70 3.07
C LEU A 129 -11.37 -10.07 4.01
N LYS A 130 -11.78 -11.34 3.97
CA LYS A 130 -12.63 -11.89 5.03
C LYS A 130 -11.78 -12.21 6.26
N GLU A 131 -12.41 -12.19 7.43
CA GLU A 131 -11.73 -12.46 8.70
C GLU A 131 -11.13 -13.87 8.72
N GLU A 132 -11.84 -14.87 8.20
CA GLU A 132 -11.39 -16.26 8.17
C GLU A 132 -10.16 -16.43 7.27
N GLU A 133 -10.12 -15.74 6.13
CA GLU A 133 -8.99 -15.72 5.20
C GLU A 133 -7.75 -15.12 5.88
N TYR A 134 -7.94 -14.02 6.62
CA TYR A 134 -6.85 -13.37 7.34
C TYR A 134 -6.31 -14.24 8.48
N ILE A 135 -7.18 -14.90 9.26
CA ILE A 135 -6.76 -15.81 10.33
C ILE A 135 -5.89 -16.93 9.77
N GLY A 136 -6.34 -17.60 8.69
CA GLY A 136 -5.57 -18.66 8.03
C GLY A 136 -4.23 -18.17 7.49
N PHE A 137 -4.23 -17.01 6.83
CA PHE A 137 -3.00 -16.37 6.36
C PHE A 137 -2.03 -16.09 7.51
N ASN A 138 -2.49 -15.46 8.59
CA ASN A 138 -1.63 -15.03 9.69
C ASN A 138 -1.02 -16.22 10.45
N GLN A 139 -1.75 -17.33 10.58
CA GLN A 139 -1.21 -18.58 11.12
C GLN A 139 -0.05 -19.11 10.26
N ASN A 140 -0.24 -19.18 8.94
CA ASN A 140 0.79 -19.65 8.01
C ASN A 140 2.00 -18.70 7.98
N PHE A 141 1.74 -17.39 7.94
CA PHE A 141 2.77 -16.36 7.97
C PHE A 141 3.61 -16.43 9.25
N SER A 142 2.97 -16.60 10.41
CA SER A 142 3.67 -16.73 11.70
C SER A 142 4.51 -18.01 11.76
N LYS A 143 4.00 -19.13 11.24
CA LYS A 143 4.76 -20.38 11.13
C LYS A 143 6.00 -20.21 10.26
N ALA A 144 5.84 -19.66 9.05
CA ALA A 144 6.95 -19.43 8.12
C ALA A 144 7.99 -18.46 8.69
N ARG A 145 7.56 -17.43 9.42
CA ARG A 145 8.46 -16.47 10.07
C ARG A 145 9.30 -17.10 11.19
N ASN A 146 8.75 -18.11 11.87
CA ASN A 146 9.41 -18.78 12.99
C ASN A 146 10.26 -19.97 12.55
N SER A 147 10.05 -20.53 11.35
CA SER A 147 10.74 -21.73 10.84
C SER A 147 12.09 -21.44 10.17
N LEU A 148 12.91 -20.53 10.71
CA LEU A 148 14.16 -20.05 10.08
C LEU A 148 15.12 -21.18 9.69
N SER A 149 14.99 -21.66 8.46
CA SER A 149 15.99 -22.40 7.68
C SER A 149 16.00 -21.82 6.26
N VAL A 150 16.94 -20.90 6.01
CA VAL A 150 17.61 -20.43 4.78
C VAL A 150 16.88 -20.29 3.41
N ASP A 151 15.66 -20.81 3.18
CA ASP A 151 15.06 -20.89 1.83
C ASP A 151 13.61 -20.34 1.75
N CYS A 152 13.35 -19.20 2.41
CA CYS A 152 12.00 -18.61 2.54
C CYS A 152 11.68 -17.50 1.53
N GLU A 153 12.19 -17.56 0.29
CA GLU A 153 11.88 -16.52 -0.70
C GLU A 153 10.71 -16.87 -1.64
N THR A 154 10.28 -18.14 -1.66
CA THR A 154 9.32 -18.66 -2.65
C THR A 154 7.91 -18.96 -2.12
N SER A 155 7.69 -18.98 -0.80
CA SER A 155 6.46 -19.55 -0.21
C SER A 155 5.41 -18.55 0.28
N ILE A 156 5.59 -17.24 0.08
CA ILE A 156 4.68 -16.17 0.59
C ILE A 156 4.03 -15.39 -0.55
N ASP A 157 3.61 -16.09 -1.60
CA ASP A 157 3.02 -15.48 -2.80
C ASP A 157 1.50 -15.59 -2.87
#